data_AF-A0A957E6X0-F1
#
_entry.id   AF-A0A957E6X0-F1
#
_cell.length_a   1.000
_cell.length_b   1.000
_cell.length_c   1.000
_cell.angle_alpha   90.00
_cell.angle_beta   90.00
_cell.angle_gamma   90.00
#
_symmetry.space_group_name_H-M   'P 1'
#
loop_
_entity.id
_entity.type
_entity.pdbx_description
1 polymer ?
#
loop_
_entity_poly.entity_id
_entity_poly.type
_entity_poly.pdbx_seq_one_letter_code
_entity_poly.pdbx_strand_id
1 'polypeptide(L)'
;MKNRKLWYLCFVIVLVVAACTTAVQNEQVDSEQVEATEPASTAAAPAVTEEPAATEVPEETEPQPADLEAFIMQLETAVTTQDYAQMQALMDDPMAVGGWRSEWRLYAPDQMIAEFQNGALPAPLAVQFTSLSDAEITQLIGQPPATMFGPETNMVAALHSSGWGQSTGDDAILFVVEKDGVYSWSAFLYTNGRFADANLGLTAAPAGLIYIVWNEGIYQVQADGSHRQIADAATASIPNLRVSPDGHYIAYFNEAQELWLINNATGDQQQLAAGVTLSGYLLWGDS
;
A
#
# COMPACT_ATOMS: atom_id res chain seq x y z
N MET A 1 -0.63 -7.84 -70.65
CA MET A 1 -0.61 -9.23 -71.18
C MET A 1 0.17 -10.09 -70.19
N LYS A 2 -0.54 -10.93 -69.40
CA LYS A 2 -0.45 -12.42 -69.39
C LYS A 2 0.89 -12.90 -68.80
N ASN A 3 0.95 -13.42 -67.57
CA ASN A 3 0.36 -14.67 -67.05
C ASN A 3 0.09 -14.51 -65.54
N ARG A 4 -1.04 -14.79 -64.87
CA ARG A 4 -2.21 -15.68 -64.99
C ARG A 4 -1.98 -17.17 -64.64
N LYS A 5 -2.53 -17.55 -63.47
CA LYS A 5 -3.14 -18.82 -63.01
C LYS A 5 -2.34 -19.56 -61.91
N LEU A 6 -2.81 -19.64 -60.65
CA LEU A 6 -4.04 -20.26 -60.09
C LEU A 6 -3.92 -21.80 -60.04
N TRP A 7 -4.18 -22.41 -58.87
CA TRP A 7 -4.73 -23.76 -58.55
C TRP A 7 -4.36 -24.06 -57.06
N TYR A 8 -5.18 -23.78 -56.04
CA TYR A 8 -6.34 -24.53 -55.51
C TYR A 8 -6.10 -26.03 -55.23
N LEU A 9 -6.09 -26.43 -53.94
CA LEU A 9 -6.66 -27.68 -53.36
C LEU A 9 -6.50 -27.57 -51.82
N CYS A 10 -7.51 -27.37 -50.97
CA CYS A 10 -8.63 -28.25 -50.57
C CYS A 10 -8.24 -29.67 -50.10
N PHE A 11 -8.10 -29.84 -48.77
CA PHE A 11 -8.43 -31.03 -47.95
C PHE A 11 -8.54 -30.49 -46.51
N VAL A 12 -9.68 -30.33 -45.83
CA VAL A 12 -10.78 -31.25 -45.45
C VAL A 12 -10.32 -32.39 -44.52
N ILE A 13 -10.51 -32.14 -43.21
CA ILE A 13 -10.96 -33.04 -42.14
C ILE A 13 -10.04 -34.20 -41.71
N VAL A 14 -9.55 -34.17 -40.45
CA VAL A 14 -9.83 -35.21 -39.44
C VAL A 14 -9.93 -34.57 -38.06
N LEU A 15 -11.07 -34.86 -37.43
CA LEU A 15 -11.49 -34.62 -36.07
C LEU A 15 -10.80 -35.66 -35.16
N VAL A 16 -10.00 -35.24 -34.18
CA VAL A 16 -9.70 -36.07 -33.00
C VAL A 16 -9.96 -35.25 -31.75
N VAL A 17 -11.18 -35.43 -31.25
CA VAL A 17 -11.53 -35.20 -29.85
C VAL A 17 -10.80 -36.28 -29.05
N ALA A 18 -9.84 -35.89 -28.22
CA ALA A 18 -9.36 -36.71 -27.11
C ALA A 18 -9.53 -35.89 -25.84
N ALA A 19 -10.54 -36.29 -25.08
CA ALA A 19 -10.86 -35.77 -23.77
C ALA A 19 -9.72 -36.08 -22.79
N CYS A 20 -9.22 -35.05 -22.11
CA CYS A 20 -8.63 -35.19 -20.78
C CYS A 20 -9.29 -34.12 -19.90
N THR A 21 -10.55 -34.36 -19.58
CA THR A 21 -11.27 -33.67 -18.51
C THR A 21 -10.70 -34.19 -17.20
N THR A 22 -9.78 -33.44 -16.59
CA THR A 22 -9.36 -33.74 -15.22
C THR A 22 -10.51 -33.29 -14.31
N ALA A 23 -11.32 -34.27 -13.90
CA ALA A 23 -12.35 -34.11 -12.89
C ALA A 23 -11.69 -33.72 -11.57
N VAL A 24 -11.74 -32.43 -11.23
CA VAL A 24 -11.60 -32.01 -9.83
C VAL A 24 -12.96 -32.24 -9.21
N GLN A 25 -13.01 -33.27 -8.36
CA GLN A 25 -14.15 -33.56 -7.51
C GLN A 25 -14.43 -32.34 -6.65
N ASN A 26 -15.58 -31.73 -6.89
CA ASN A 26 -16.25 -30.87 -5.96
C ASN A 26 -16.65 -31.75 -4.76
N GLU A 27 -15.81 -31.79 -3.73
CA GLU A 27 -16.22 -32.28 -2.41
C GLU A 27 -17.27 -31.30 -1.88
N GLN A 28 -18.50 -31.61 -2.26
CA GLN A 28 -19.72 -31.15 -1.64
C GLN A 28 -19.67 -31.66 -0.18
N VAL A 29 -19.09 -30.85 0.70
CA VAL A 29 -19.18 -31.07 2.15
C VAL A 29 -20.65 -30.96 2.49
N ASP A 30 -21.16 -32.10 2.91
CA ASP A 30 -22.50 -32.35 3.39
C ASP A 30 -22.85 -31.31 4.46
N SER A 31 -23.90 -30.55 4.21
CA SER A 31 -24.57 -29.74 5.22
C SER A 31 -25.26 -30.71 6.17
N GLU A 32 -24.50 -31.25 7.13
CA GLU A 32 -25.06 -31.99 8.25
C GLU A 32 -25.86 -31.00 9.11
N GLN A 33 -27.16 -30.99 8.84
CA GLN A 33 -28.20 -30.38 9.62
C GLN A 33 -28.22 -31.04 11.01
N VAL A 34 -27.41 -30.53 11.95
CA VAL A 34 -27.45 -30.97 13.33
C VAL A 34 -28.73 -30.43 13.98
N GLU A 35 -29.60 -31.39 14.24
CA GLU A 35 -30.86 -31.32 14.95
C GLU A 35 -30.70 -30.60 16.30
N ALA A 36 -31.61 -29.67 16.55
CA ALA A 36 -31.74 -28.91 17.79
C ALA A 36 -31.90 -29.87 18.97
N THR A 37 -30.94 -29.84 19.90
CA THR A 37 -31.16 -30.33 21.27
C THR A 37 -31.10 -29.10 22.18
N GLU A 38 -32.26 -28.64 22.64
CA GLU A 38 -32.37 -27.71 23.77
C GLU A 38 -31.86 -28.39 25.05
N PRO A 39 -30.82 -27.87 25.73
CA PRO A 39 -30.69 -28.11 27.15
C PRO A 39 -31.51 -27.07 27.92
N ALA A 40 -32.49 -27.62 28.62
CA ALA A 40 -33.24 -27.09 29.75
C ALA A 40 -32.63 -25.85 30.44
N SER A 41 -33.43 -24.78 30.43
CA SER A 41 -33.37 -23.66 31.34
C SER A 41 -33.40 -24.15 32.79
N THR A 42 -32.26 -24.07 33.47
CA THR A 42 -32.18 -24.14 34.93
C THR A 42 -32.09 -22.70 35.44
N ALA A 43 -33.23 -22.21 35.93
CA ALA A 43 -33.34 -20.97 36.67
C ALA A 43 -32.52 -21.07 37.97
N ALA A 44 -31.33 -20.46 37.98
CA ALA A 44 -30.56 -20.22 39.19
C ALA A 44 -30.95 -18.88 39.82
N ALA A 45 -30.98 -18.89 41.15
CA ALA A 45 -31.45 -17.87 42.07
C ALA A 45 -30.82 -16.47 41.89
N PRO A 46 -31.48 -15.39 42.38
CA PRO A 46 -30.93 -14.04 42.34
C PRO A 46 -29.69 -13.94 43.22
N ALA A 47 -28.51 -13.84 42.61
CA ALA A 47 -27.30 -13.43 43.29
C ALA A 47 -27.33 -11.92 43.51
N VAL A 48 -27.01 -11.52 44.74
CA VAL A 48 -26.99 -10.15 45.23
C VAL A 48 -26.07 -9.28 44.37
N THR A 49 -26.65 -8.22 43.79
CA THR A 49 -25.93 -7.10 43.20
C THR A 49 -25.22 -6.35 44.32
N GLU A 50 -23.97 -6.71 44.62
CA GLU A 50 -23.07 -5.80 45.31
C GLU A 50 -22.62 -4.75 44.28
N GLU A 51 -23.13 -3.53 44.45
CA GLU A 51 -22.69 -2.32 43.77
C GLU A 51 -21.18 -2.20 44.00
N PRO A 52 -20.32 -2.38 42.98
CA PRO A 52 -18.89 -2.24 43.15
C PRO A 52 -18.65 -0.80 43.55
N ALA A 53 -18.06 -0.59 44.73
CA ALA A 53 -17.61 0.71 45.16
C ALA A 53 -16.78 1.32 44.03
N ALA A 54 -17.28 2.43 43.47
CA ALA A 54 -16.59 3.21 42.46
C ALA A 54 -15.20 3.53 43.01
N THR A 55 -14.21 2.77 42.55
CA THR A 55 -12.82 3.12 42.75
C THR A 55 -12.66 4.35 41.87
N GLU A 56 -12.61 5.52 42.49
CA GLU A 56 -12.21 6.76 41.85
C GLU A 56 -10.84 6.48 41.22
N VAL A 57 -10.85 6.16 39.92
CA VAL A 57 -9.63 6.06 39.12
C VAL A 57 -9.04 7.46 39.20
N PRO A 58 -7.84 7.64 39.78
CA PRO A 58 -7.20 8.94 39.76
C PRO A 58 -7.09 9.34 38.28
N GLU A 59 -7.75 10.45 37.92
CA GLU A 59 -7.50 11.15 36.66
C GLU A 59 -6.03 11.59 36.67
N GLU A 60 -5.14 10.69 36.29
CA GLU A 60 -3.75 11.01 35.98
C GLU A 60 -3.75 11.72 34.62
N THR A 61 -4.17 12.98 34.67
CA THR A 61 -4.06 13.90 33.55
C THR A 61 -2.59 14.28 33.44
N GLU A 62 -1.80 13.49 32.72
CA GLU A 62 -0.48 13.95 32.31
C GLU A 62 -0.64 15.24 31.50
N PRO A 63 0.14 16.29 31.81
CA PRO A 63 0.01 17.55 31.10
C PRO A 63 0.40 17.35 29.63
N GLN A 64 -0.59 17.46 28.75
CA GLN A 64 -0.32 17.47 27.31
C GLN A 64 0.69 18.58 26.97
N PRO A 65 1.59 18.34 26.00
CA PRO A 65 2.52 19.36 25.55
C PRO A 65 1.74 20.55 24.96
N ALA A 66 1.93 21.73 25.54
CA ALA A 66 1.29 22.96 25.07
C ALA A 66 1.88 23.51 23.75
N ASP A 67 2.94 22.88 23.25
CA ASP A 67 3.72 23.32 22.10
C ASP A 67 3.79 22.21 21.04
N LEU A 68 3.59 22.58 19.77
CA LEU A 68 3.52 21.63 18.66
C LEU A 68 4.85 20.89 18.45
N GLU A 69 5.98 21.57 18.57
CA GLU A 69 7.30 20.96 18.40
C GLU A 69 7.56 19.93 19.50
N ALA A 70 7.20 20.26 20.74
CA ALA A 70 7.26 19.32 21.85
C ALA A 70 6.36 18.09 21.63
N PHE A 71 5.14 18.27 21.09
CA PHE A 71 4.26 17.17 20.72
C PHE A 71 4.88 16.27 19.63
N ILE A 72 5.41 16.87 18.56
CA ILE A 72 6.05 16.14 17.46
C ILE A 72 7.22 15.31 17.98
N MET A 73 8.12 15.90 18.80
CA MET A 73 9.24 15.16 19.38
C MET A 73 8.79 13.98 20.26
N GLN A 74 7.71 14.14 21.05
CA GLN A 74 7.14 13.06 21.85
C GLN A 74 6.58 11.94 20.95
N LEU A 75 5.87 12.30 19.88
CA LEU A 75 5.32 11.34 18.92
C LEU A 75 6.42 10.56 18.20
N GLU A 76 7.43 11.25 17.66
CA GLU A 76 8.57 10.61 17.01
C GLU A 76 9.33 9.69 17.97
N THR A 77 9.54 10.13 19.22
CA THR A 77 10.17 9.30 20.26
C THR A 77 9.35 8.06 20.52
N ALA A 78 8.05 8.21 20.80
CA ALA A 78 7.16 7.09 21.10
C ALA A 78 7.12 6.05 19.97
N VAL A 79 7.04 6.50 18.71
CA VAL A 79 7.04 5.62 17.53
C VAL A 79 8.38 4.90 17.38
N THR A 80 9.51 5.63 17.48
CA THR A 80 10.85 5.04 17.26
C THR A 80 11.29 4.09 18.38
N THR A 81 10.88 4.35 19.63
CA THR A 81 11.15 3.47 20.79
C THR A 81 10.09 2.40 20.98
N GLN A 82 9.01 2.43 20.18
CA GLN A 82 7.84 1.56 20.33
C GLN A 82 7.19 1.64 21.71
N ASP A 83 7.14 2.84 22.29
CA ASP A 83 6.39 3.09 23.50
C ASP A 83 4.89 3.13 23.18
N TYR A 84 4.25 1.96 23.21
CA TYR A 84 2.84 1.80 22.89
C TYR A 84 1.91 2.58 23.83
N ALA A 85 2.28 2.73 25.10
CA ALA A 85 1.48 3.50 26.05
C ALA A 85 1.52 4.99 25.68
N GLN A 86 2.70 5.52 25.40
CA GLN A 86 2.86 6.90 24.95
C GLN A 86 2.21 7.14 23.59
N MET A 87 2.37 6.23 22.63
CA MET A 87 1.69 6.31 21.32
C MET A 87 0.18 6.41 21.51
N GLN A 88 -0.40 5.54 22.34
CA GLN A 88 -1.84 5.53 22.62
C GLN A 88 -2.31 6.84 23.25
N ALA A 89 -1.54 7.40 24.18
CA ALA A 89 -1.86 8.67 24.84
C ALA A 89 -1.79 9.89 23.91
N LEU A 90 -1.06 9.79 22.80
CA LEU A 90 -0.93 10.86 21.80
C LEU A 90 -1.96 10.75 20.67
N MET A 91 -2.69 9.63 20.54
CA MET A 91 -3.69 9.43 19.49
C MET A 91 -4.98 10.19 19.74
N ASP A 92 -5.64 10.56 18.65
CA ASP A 92 -7.05 10.97 18.67
C ASP A 92 -7.98 9.75 18.80
N ASP A 93 -9.21 9.94 19.26
CA ASP A 93 -10.24 8.89 19.32
C ASP A 93 -11.53 9.34 18.62
N PRO A 94 -11.87 8.77 17.44
CA PRO A 94 -11.16 7.70 16.74
C PRO A 94 -9.96 8.18 15.91
N MET A 95 -9.04 7.26 15.62
CA MET A 95 -7.90 7.49 14.73
C MET A 95 -8.20 6.94 13.32
N ALA A 96 -7.93 7.74 12.28
CA ALA A 96 -8.09 7.32 10.89
C ALA A 96 -6.83 6.62 10.35
N VAL A 97 -6.99 5.47 9.71
CA VAL A 97 -5.90 4.75 9.05
C VAL A 97 -6.28 4.32 7.66
N GLY A 98 -5.36 4.44 6.71
CA GLY A 98 -5.62 4.10 5.33
C GLY A 98 -4.35 3.77 4.57
N GLY A 99 -4.47 2.81 3.65
CA GLY A 99 -3.48 2.65 2.59
C GLY A 99 -3.56 3.80 1.60
N TRP A 100 -2.45 4.14 0.95
CA TRP A 100 -2.41 5.15 -0.09
C TRP A 100 -3.47 4.86 -1.17
N ARG A 101 -4.30 5.86 -1.49
CA ARG A 101 -5.45 5.77 -2.41
C ARG A 101 -6.51 4.71 -2.04
N SER A 102 -6.53 4.27 -0.79
CA SER A 102 -7.55 3.37 -0.26
C SER A 102 -8.59 4.15 0.56
N GLU A 103 -9.66 3.47 0.93
CA GLU A 103 -10.63 4.00 1.89
C GLU A 103 -10.03 4.03 3.30
N TRP A 104 -10.38 5.07 4.06
CA TRP A 104 -10.03 5.17 5.47
C TRP A 104 -10.82 4.18 6.30
N ARG A 105 -10.17 3.64 7.34
CA ARG A 105 -10.79 2.92 8.44
C ARG A 105 -10.58 3.73 9.71
N LEU A 106 -11.52 3.60 10.65
CA LEU A 106 -11.44 4.24 11.95
C LEU A 106 -11.17 3.17 13.00
N TYR A 107 -10.16 3.41 13.84
CA TYR A 107 -9.81 2.54 14.96
C TYR A 107 -9.84 3.36 16.25
N ALA A 108 -10.27 2.72 17.34
CA ALA A 108 -9.97 3.24 18.66
C ALA A 108 -8.45 3.11 18.94
N PRO A 109 -7.86 3.96 19.80
CA PRO A 109 -6.42 3.94 20.07
C PRO A 109 -5.88 2.54 20.49
N ASP A 110 -6.61 1.82 21.34
CA ASP A 110 -6.23 0.47 21.79
C ASP A 110 -6.19 -0.54 20.63
N GLN A 111 -7.14 -0.46 19.70
CA GLN A 111 -7.15 -1.28 18.49
C GLN A 111 -6.00 -0.93 17.56
N MET A 112 -5.67 0.36 17.40
CA MET A 112 -4.55 0.79 16.57
C MET A 112 -3.21 0.29 17.13
N ILE A 113 -3.04 0.33 18.47
CA ILE A 113 -1.88 -0.27 19.13
C ILE A 113 -1.79 -1.77 18.85
N ALA A 114 -2.92 -2.48 18.88
CA ALA A 114 -2.95 -3.91 18.53
C ALA A 114 -2.53 -4.14 17.06
N GLU A 115 -2.95 -3.30 16.11
CA GLU A 115 -2.50 -3.37 14.71
C GLU A 115 -0.99 -3.14 14.58
N PHE A 116 -0.44 -2.17 15.33
CA PHE A 116 1.01 -1.93 15.37
C PHE A 116 1.78 -3.13 15.91
N GLN A 117 1.33 -3.73 17.01
CA GLN A 117 1.94 -4.93 17.59
C GLN A 117 1.84 -6.16 16.69
N ASN A 118 0.78 -6.27 15.88
CA ASN A 118 0.51 -7.42 15.03
C ASN A 118 1.19 -7.37 13.64
N GLY A 119 1.98 -6.34 13.35
CA GLY A 119 2.87 -6.35 12.18
C GLY A 119 2.95 -5.07 11.38
N ALA A 120 2.28 -3.99 11.79
CA ALA A 120 2.47 -2.69 11.15
C ALA A 120 3.78 -2.00 11.60
N LEU A 121 4.28 -2.28 12.82
CA LEU A 121 5.61 -1.84 13.26
C LEU A 121 6.67 -2.96 13.10
N PRO A 122 7.83 -2.69 12.47
CA PRO A 122 8.95 -3.62 12.42
C PRO A 122 9.64 -3.77 13.79
N ALA A 123 10.81 -4.40 13.87
CA ALA A 123 11.63 -4.35 15.09
C ALA A 123 11.93 -2.88 15.50
N PRO A 124 12.16 -2.59 16.79
CA PRO A 124 12.49 -1.24 17.26
C PRO A 124 13.59 -0.57 16.43
N LEU A 125 13.51 0.76 16.28
CA LEU A 125 14.48 1.62 15.56
C LEU A 125 14.51 1.51 14.03
N ALA A 126 13.65 0.71 13.41
CA ALA A 126 13.56 0.68 11.94
C ALA A 126 12.87 1.93 11.35
N VAL A 127 11.91 2.51 12.08
CA VAL A 127 11.19 3.71 11.65
C VAL A 127 12.11 4.93 11.73
N GLN A 128 12.17 5.70 10.64
CA GLN A 128 12.95 6.94 10.54
C GLN A 128 12.06 8.07 10.03
N PHE A 129 12.04 9.18 10.76
CA PHE A 129 11.34 10.40 10.35
C PHE A 129 12.23 11.24 9.44
N THR A 130 11.64 11.80 8.39
CA THR A 130 12.30 12.72 7.48
C THR A 130 11.56 14.05 7.50
N SER A 131 12.28 15.13 7.79
CA SER A 131 11.72 16.48 7.73
C SER A 131 11.46 16.86 6.27
N LEU A 132 10.20 16.74 5.85
CA LEU A 132 9.70 17.24 4.57
C LEU A 132 8.80 18.44 4.82
N SER A 133 8.88 19.42 3.92
CA SER A 133 7.94 20.53 3.88
C SER A 133 6.56 20.09 3.40
N ASP A 134 5.51 20.85 3.74
CA ASP A 134 4.15 20.62 3.23
C ASP A 134 4.09 20.53 1.70
N ALA A 135 4.93 21.31 1.01
CA ALA A 135 5.00 21.28 -0.45
C ALA A 135 5.58 19.95 -0.98
N GLU A 136 6.58 19.39 -0.31
CA GLU A 136 7.16 18.08 -0.66
C GLU A 136 6.18 16.95 -0.33
N ILE A 137 5.51 16.99 0.82
CA ILE A 137 4.45 16.03 1.15
C ILE A 137 3.30 16.13 0.14
N THR A 138 2.91 17.35 -0.25
CA THR A 138 1.91 17.58 -1.29
C THR A 138 2.31 16.94 -2.62
N GLN A 139 3.58 17.00 -3.00
CA GLN A 139 4.09 16.31 -4.19
C GLN A 139 4.04 14.78 -4.02
N LEU A 140 4.40 14.27 -2.83
CA LEU A 140 4.39 12.84 -2.54
C LEU A 140 3.00 12.22 -2.59
N ILE A 141 1.96 12.93 -2.14
CA ILE A 141 0.57 12.44 -2.13
C ILE A 141 -0.30 13.09 -3.22
N GLY A 142 0.26 13.94 -4.08
CA GLY A 142 -0.47 14.58 -5.19
C GLY A 142 -1.55 15.60 -4.80
N GLN A 143 -1.72 15.92 -3.51
CA GLN A 143 -2.65 16.93 -3.00
C GLN A 143 -2.20 17.46 -1.64
N PRO A 144 -2.61 18.67 -1.21
CA PRO A 144 -2.26 19.17 0.11
C PRO A 144 -2.80 18.26 1.24
N PRO A 145 -2.00 17.90 2.25
CA PRO A 145 -2.44 17.07 3.38
C PRO A 145 -3.75 17.54 4.04
N ALA A 146 -3.90 18.85 4.23
CA ALA A 146 -5.07 19.44 4.89
C ALA A 146 -6.39 19.18 4.13
N THR A 147 -6.36 18.94 2.82
CA THR A 147 -7.59 18.67 2.05
C THR A 147 -8.15 17.27 2.29
N MET A 148 -7.43 16.39 2.99
CA MET A 148 -7.88 15.01 3.28
C MET A 148 -8.90 14.91 4.42
N PHE A 149 -8.94 15.89 5.34
CA PHE A 149 -9.73 15.81 6.59
C PHE A 149 -10.98 16.72 6.60
N GLY A 150 -11.26 17.41 5.50
CA GLY A 150 -12.34 18.38 5.42
C GLY A 150 -11.99 19.71 6.12
N PRO A 151 -12.81 20.76 5.93
CA PRO A 151 -12.48 22.11 6.38
C PRO A 151 -12.57 22.32 7.90
N GLU A 152 -13.22 21.41 8.63
CA GLU A 152 -13.45 21.52 10.08
C GLU A 152 -12.26 21.01 10.91
N THR A 153 -11.36 20.25 10.29
CA THR A 153 -10.19 19.69 10.96
C THR A 153 -9.01 20.63 10.82
N ASN A 154 -8.52 21.17 11.94
CA ASN A 154 -7.31 21.97 11.95
C ASN A 154 -6.07 21.07 11.96
N MET A 155 -5.65 20.60 10.78
CA MET A 155 -4.41 19.84 10.63
C MET A 155 -3.22 20.80 10.71
N VAL A 156 -2.34 20.57 11.70
CA VAL A 156 -1.22 21.47 12.02
C VAL A 156 0.14 20.91 11.63
N ALA A 157 0.26 19.60 11.41
CA ALA A 157 1.47 18.99 10.87
C ALA A 157 1.18 17.70 10.10
N ALA A 158 2.05 17.40 9.13
CA ALA A 158 2.15 16.11 8.47
C ALA A 158 3.61 15.64 8.54
N LEU A 159 3.85 14.44 9.06
CA LEU A 159 5.19 13.91 9.31
C LEU A 159 5.44 12.72 8.39
N HIS A 160 6.43 12.83 7.49
CA HIS A 160 6.86 11.69 6.68
C HIS A 160 7.81 10.80 7.48
N SER A 161 7.60 9.50 7.38
CA SER A 161 8.44 8.49 7.98
C SER A 161 8.58 7.29 7.06
N SER A 162 9.70 6.60 7.15
CA SER A 162 10.03 5.40 6.38
C SER A 162 10.42 4.27 7.31
N GLY A 163 10.50 3.05 6.78
CA GLY A 163 10.90 1.89 7.56
C GLY A 163 9.74 1.20 8.24
N TRP A 164 8.51 1.36 7.75
CA TRP A 164 7.32 0.68 8.26
C TRP A 164 7.19 -0.75 7.71
N GLY A 165 6.29 -1.52 8.32
CA GLY A 165 5.97 -2.88 7.88
C GLY A 165 7.06 -3.91 8.12
N GLN A 166 6.75 -5.19 7.89
CA GLN A 166 7.69 -6.30 8.14
C GLN A 166 8.95 -6.26 7.27
N SER A 167 8.86 -5.62 6.11
CA SER A 167 9.97 -5.48 5.16
C SER A 167 10.86 -4.26 5.43
N THR A 168 10.45 -3.36 6.33
CA THR A 168 11.07 -2.03 6.53
C THR A 168 11.14 -1.17 5.26
N GLY A 169 10.34 -1.51 4.24
CA GLY A 169 10.34 -0.83 2.94
C GLY A 169 9.24 0.20 2.79
N ASP A 170 8.31 0.26 3.75
CA ASP A 170 7.08 1.02 3.64
C ASP A 170 7.27 2.45 4.17
N ASP A 171 6.65 3.41 3.51
CA ASP A 171 6.54 4.78 3.98
C ASP A 171 5.17 5.04 4.64
N ALA A 172 5.15 5.98 5.58
CA ALA A 172 3.92 6.52 6.14
C ALA A 172 3.96 8.04 6.32
N ILE A 173 2.78 8.64 6.38
CA ILE A 173 2.54 10.02 6.78
C ILE A 173 1.63 10.00 8.00
N LEU A 174 2.11 10.61 9.08
CA LEU A 174 1.34 10.82 10.30
C LEU A 174 0.77 12.23 10.29
N PHE A 175 -0.52 12.37 10.57
CA PHE A 175 -1.19 13.68 10.58
C PHE A 175 -1.50 14.08 12.01
N VAL A 176 -1.06 15.28 12.37
CA VAL A 176 -1.32 15.90 13.67
C VAL A 176 -2.36 16.99 13.50
N VAL A 177 -3.36 16.97 14.37
CA VAL A 177 -4.42 17.98 14.42
C VAL A 177 -4.36 18.73 15.74
N GLU A 178 -4.92 19.93 15.74
CA GLU A 178 -5.13 20.73 16.93
C GLU A 178 -6.62 20.96 17.15
N LYS A 179 -7.09 20.71 18.38
CA LYS A 179 -8.47 20.93 18.78
C LYS A 179 -8.49 21.61 20.14
N ASP A 180 -9.02 22.83 20.20
CA ASP A 180 -9.11 23.60 21.45
C ASP A 180 -7.75 23.77 22.17
N GLY A 181 -6.66 23.91 21.42
CA GLY A 181 -5.29 24.05 21.93
C GLY A 181 -4.59 22.72 22.31
N VAL A 182 -5.24 21.58 22.06
CA VAL A 182 -4.76 20.22 22.36
C VAL A 182 -4.31 19.58 21.05
N TYR A 183 -3.08 19.05 21.02
CA TYR A 183 -2.54 18.35 19.84
C TYR A 183 -2.81 16.85 19.96
N SER A 184 -3.15 16.22 18.83
CA SER A 184 -3.31 14.77 18.76
C SER A 184 -2.90 14.19 17.41
N TRP A 185 -2.44 12.94 17.42
CA TRP A 185 -2.16 12.15 16.24
C TRP A 185 -3.47 11.54 15.73
N SER A 186 -4.05 12.17 14.71
CA SER A 186 -5.41 11.86 14.25
C SER A 186 -5.46 10.87 13.10
N ALA A 187 -4.39 10.76 12.30
CA ALA A 187 -4.37 9.82 11.20
C ALA A 187 -3.02 9.24 10.81
N PHE A 188 -3.06 8.07 10.17
CA PHE A 188 -1.92 7.32 9.66
C PHE A 188 -2.19 6.84 8.21
N LEU A 189 -1.47 7.42 7.25
CA LEU A 189 -1.53 7.02 5.84
C LEU A 189 -0.26 6.27 5.49
N TYR A 190 -0.37 5.03 5.04
CA TYR A 190 0.79 4.21 4.71
C TYR A 190 0.73 3.72 3.26
N THR A 191 1.86 3.31 2.72
CA THR A 191 1.95 2.65 1.42
C THR A 191 2.74 1.35 1.54
N ASN A 192 2.50 0.40 0.63
CA ASN A 192 3.39 -0.76 0.49
C ASN A 192 4.56 -0.31 -0.41
N GLY A 193 5.76 -0.16 0.14
CA GLY A 193 6.90 0.53 -0.50
C GLY A 193 6.92 2.03 -0.23
N ARG A 194 7.64 2.79 -1.07
CA ARG A 194 7.82 4.25 -0.87
C ARG A 194 6.75 5.08 -1.56
N PHE A 195 6.40 6.24 -1.02
CA PHE A 195 5.45 7.15 -1.68
C PHE A 195 5.95 7.63 -3.06
N ALA A 196 7.26 7.86 -3.18
CA ALA A 196 7.89 8.23 -4.45
C ALA A 196 7.71 7.15 -5.53
N ASP A 197 7.72 5.88 -5.14
CA ASP A 197 7.47 4.75 -6.04
C ASP A 197 5.98 4.65 -6.39
N ALA A 198 5.11 4.94 -5.41
CA ALA A 198 3.66 4.78 -5.53
C ALA A 198 2.98 5.87 -6.39
N ASN A 199 3.53 7.08 -6.45
CA ASN A 199 2.81 8.21 -7.05
C ASN A 199 3.16 8.50 -8.51
N LEU A 200 4.23 7.91 -9.04
CA LEU A 200 4.79 8.41 -10.27
C LEU A 200 5.14 7.34 -11.31
N GLY A 201 5.34 6.07 -10.91
CA GLY A 201 5.96 5.10 -11.84
C GLY A 201 7.26 5.64 -12.48
N LEU A 202 7.81 6.71 -11.90
CA LEU A 202 8.97 7.42 -12.38
C LEU A 202 10.15 6.71 -11.75
N THR A 203 10.79 5.86 -12.53
CA THR A 203 12.11 5.36 -12.15
C THR A 203 13.16 6.30 -12.74
N ALA A 204 14.22 6.54 -11.97
CA ALA A 204 15.35 7.31 -12.46
C ALA A 204 15.93 6.62 -13.71
N ALA A 205 15.95 7.34 -14.82
CA ALA A 205 16.63 6.94 -16.04
C ALA A 205 18.08 7.48 -16.02
N PRO A 206 18.93 7.09 -17.00
CA PRO A 206 20.18 7.82 -17.25
C PRO A 206 19.95 9.33 -17.34
N ALA A 207 20.99 10.11 -17.04
CA ALA A 207 20.90 11.57 -17.01
C ALA A 207 20.20 12.15 -18.26
N GLY A 208 19.12 12.90 -18.04
CA GLY A 208 18.34 13.57 -19.09
C GLY A 208 17.13 12.78 -19.62
N LEU A 209 16.77 11.66 -19.00
CA LEU A 209 15.59 10.88 -19.34
C LEU A 209 14.64 10.75 -18.15
N ILE A 210 13.34 10.66 -18.45
CA ILE A 210 12.28 10.35 -17.48
C ILE A 210 11.37 9.30 -18.13
N TYR A 211 11.09 8.19 -17.45
CA TYR A 211 10.06 7.24 -17.92
C TYR A 211 8.76 7.49 -17.18
N ILE A 212 7.70 7.77 -17.92
CA ILE A 212 6.36 7.98 -17.39
C ILE A 212 5.51 6.80 -17.83
N VAL A 213 4.82 6.18 -16.89
CA VAL A 213 3.77 5.21 -17.21
C VAL A 213 2.44 5.94 -17.16
N TRP A 214 1.71 5.95 -18.27
CA TRP A 214 0.41 6.60 -18.38
C TRP A 214 -0.59 5.65 -19.02
N ASN A 215 -1.89 5.91 -18.89
CA ASN A 215 -3.01 5.00 -19.25
C ASN A 215 -2.95 4.34 -20.64
N GLU A 216 -2.08 4.81 -21.53
CA GLU A 216 -1.90 4.34 -22.90
C GLU A 216 -0.55 3.63 -23.15
N GLY A 217 0.38 3.62 -22.18
CA GLY A 217 1.67 2.98 -22.34
C GLY A 217 2.80 3.44 -21.42
N ILE A 218 4.01 2.99 -21.75
CA ILE A 218 5.24 3.51 -21.16
C ILE A 218 5.81 4.54 -22.13
N TYR A 219 6.10 5.74 -21.62
CA TYR A 219 6.64 6.85 -22.37
C TYR A 219 8.03 7.20 -21.87
N GLN A 220 8.93 7.43 -22.81
CA GLN A 220 10.23 8.02 -22.57
C GLN A 220 10.14 9.52 -22.84
N VAL A 221 10.43 10.36 -21.86
CA VAL A 221 10.49 11.82 -21.95
C VAL A 221 11.95 12.26 -21.92
N GLN A 222 12.33 13.04 -22.91
CA GLN A 222 13.66 13.61 -23.07
C GLN A 222 13.81 14.91 -22.25
N ALA A 223 15.05 15.34 -22.02
CA ALA A 223 15.37 16.59 -21.33
C ALA A 223 14.78 17.85 -21.99
N ASP A 224 14.49 17.81 -23.29
CA ASP A 224 13.83 18.90 -24.03
C ASP A 224 12.30 18.86 -23.95
N GLY A 225 11.73 17.90 -23.20
CA GLY A 225 10.29 17.69 -23.05
C GLY A 225 9.63 16.91 -24.18
N SER A 226 10.37 16.56 -25.25
CA SER A 226 9.86 15.64 -26.27
C SER A 226 9.67 14.25 -25.67
N HIS A 227 8.69 13.50 -26.18
CA HIS A 227 8.40 12.16 -25.69
C HIS A 227 8.17 11.16 -26.82
N ARG A 228 8.43 9.89 -26.51
CA ARG A 228 8.18 8.74 -27.38
C ARG A 228 7.55 7.63 -26.56
N GLN A 229 6.50 7.02 -27.09
CA GLN A 229 5.94 5.79 -26.53
C GLN A 229 6.85 4.61 -26.86
N ILE A 230 7.18 3.80 -25.84
CA ILE A 230 8.06 2.62 -25.96
C ILE A 230 7.34 1.31 -25.61
N ALA A 231 6.15 1.37 -25.00
CA ALA A 231 5.24 0.24 -24.87
C ALA A 231 3.77 0.70 -24.82
N ASP A 232 2.83 -0.18 -25.18
CA ASP A 232 1.39 0.06 -25.16
C ASP A 232 0.75 -0.33 -23.81
N ALA A 233 -0.37 0.29 -23.44
CA ALA A 233 -1.04 0.09 -22.14
C ALA A 233 -1.58 -1.31 -21.87
N ALA A 234 -1.91 -2.08 -22.91
CA ALA A 234 -2.43 -3.43 -22.75
C ALA A 234 -1.45 -4.39 -22.06
N THR A 235 -0.19 -3.97 -21.85
CA THR A 235 0.85 -4.78 -21.24
C THR A 235 1.47 -4.17 -19.98
N ALA A 236 0.97 -3.08 -19.38
CA ALA A 236 1.66 -2.46 -18.25
C ALA A 236 0.76 -2.30 -17.00
N SER A 237 1.09 -3.00 -15.91
CA SER A 237 0.57 -2.70 -14.58
C SER A 237 1.56 -1.77 -13.86
N ILE A 238 1.02 -0.65 -13.35
CA ILE A 238 1.72 0.64 -13.20
C ILE A 238 2.30 0.87 -11.78
N PRO A 239 3.08 -0.04 -11.17
CA PRO A 239 4.07 0.49 -10.22
C PRO A 239 5.50 -0.06 -10.33
N ASN A 240 5.76 -1.06 -11.18
CA ASN A 240 7.01 -1.83 -11.09
C ASN A 240 7.94 -1.68 -12.29
N LEU A 241 8.00 -0.48 -12.87
CA LEU A 241 9.01 -0.17 -13.88
C LEU A 241 10.38 -0.03 -13.20
N ARG A 242 11.40 -0.70 -13.73
CA ARG A 242 12.79 -0.62 -13.29
C ARG A 242 13.70 -0.45 -14.50
N VAL A 243 14.61 0.51 -14.44
CA VAL A 243 15.61 0.73 -15.48
C VAL A 243 16.90 0.04 -15.07
N SER A 244 17.56 -0.63 -16.01
CA SER A 244 18.88 -1.21 -15.78
C SER A 244 19.91 -0.13 -15.43
N PRO A 245 20.95 -0.42 -14.64
CA PRO A 245 21.97 0.58 -14.27
C PRO A 245 22.66 1.25 -15.49
N ASP A 246 22.77 0.53 -16.60
CA ASP A 246 23.31 1.04 -17.87
C ASP A 246 22.28 1.79 -18.73
N GLY A 247 21.01 1.80 -18.34
CA GLY A 247 19.92 2.47 -19.04
C GLY A 247 19.48 1.81 -20.35
N HIS A 248 20.04 0.65 -20.70
CA HIS A 248 19.73 -0.03 -21.95
C HIS A 248 18.41 -0.81 -21.91
N TYR A 249 17.95 -1.17 -20.71
CA TYR A 249 16.79 -2.00 -20.54
C TYR A 249 15.81 -1.43 -19.52
N ILE A 250 14.54 -1.73 -19.74
CA ILE A 250 13.44 -1.42 -18.83
C ILE A 250 12.72 -2.71 -18.53
N ALA A 251 12.72 -3.12 -17.27
CA ALA A 251 11.92 -4.24 -16.79
C ALA A 251 10.59 -3.73 -16.24
N TYR A 252 9.50 -4.41 -16.54
CA TYR A 252 8.17 -4.07 -16.02
C TYR A 252 7.27 -5.31 -15.97
N PHE A 253 6.17 -5.22 -15.22
CA PHE A 253 5.16 -6.26 -15.16
C PHE A 253 3.87 -5.81 -15.81
N ASN A 254 3.19 -6.73 -16.49
CA ASN A 254 1.86 -6.49 -17.03
C ASN A 254 0.74 -6.85 -16.03
N GLU A 255 -0.51 -6.60 -16.40
CA GLU A 255 -1.69 -6.97 -15.60
C GLU A 255 -1.78 -8.50 -15.38
N ALA A 256 -1.25 -9.30 -16.30
CA ALA A 256 -1.18 -10.76 -16.20
C ALA A 256 0.02 -11.26 -15.37
N GLN A 257 0.73 -10.37 -14.66
CA GLN A 257 1.90 -10.68 -13.84
C GLN A 257 3.04 -11.36 -14.62
N GLU A 258 3.20 -10.97 -15.88
CA GLU A 258 4.31 -11.39 -16.73
C GLU A 258 5.44 -10.38 -16.63
N LEU A 259 6.68 -10.84 -16.52
CA LEU A 259 7.86 -9.98 -16.54
C LEU A 259 8.27 -9.72 -17.98
N TRP A 260 8.33 -8.44 -18.34
CA TRP A 260 8.73 -7.97 -19.66
C TRP A 260 9.98 -7.11 -19.56
N LEU A 261 10.82 -7.18 -20.59
CA LEU A 261 12.00 -6.36 -20.79
C LEU A 261 11.85 -5.57 -22.07
N ILE A 262 12.07 -4.27 -22.03
CA ILE A 262 12.11 -3.38 -23.19
C ILE A 262 13.56 -3.02 -23.44
N ASN A 263 14.03 -3.19 -24.68
CA ASN A 263 15.25 -2.53 -25.13
C ASN A 263 14.95 -1.04 -25.32
N ASN A 264 15.56 -0.19 -24.50
CA ASN A 264 15.26 1.24 -24.47
C ASN A 264 15.59 1.95 -25.79
N ALA A 265 16.62 1.49 -26.52
CA ALA A 265 17.00 2.10 -27.80
C ALA A 265 15.98 1.79 -28.90
N THR A 266 15.61 0.52 -29.04
CA THR A 266 14.77 0.04 -30.14
C THR A 266 13.28 0.07 -29.82
N GLY A 267 12.89 -0.05 -28.56
CA GLY A 267 11.53 -0.29 -28.12
C GLY A 267 11.11 -1.76 -28.25
N ASP A 268 12.03 -2.66 -28.61
CA ASP A 268 11.72 -4.09 -28.72
C ASP A 268 11.37 -4.66 -27.35
N GLN A 269 10.25 -5.39 -27.29
CA GLN A 269 9.77 -6.02 -26.07
C GLN A 269 10.07 -7.52 -26.09
N GLN A 270 10.55 -8.03 -24.96
CA GLN A 270 10.78 -9.44 -24.74
C GLN A 270 10.13 -9.86 -23.42
N GLN A 271 9.22 -10.84 -23.48
CA GLN A 271 8.74 -11.50 -22.28
C GLN A 271 9.87 -12.38 -21.71
N LEU A 272 10.20 -12.17 -20.44
CA LEU A 272 11.20 -12.98 -19.73
C LEU A 272 10.56 -14.12 -18.93
N ALA A 273 9.37 -13.90 -18.37
CA ALA A 273 8.65 -14.88 -17.57
C ALA A 273 7.14 -14.65 -17.58
N ALA A 274 6.37 -15.72 -17.36
CA ALA A 274 4.91 -15.70 -17.23
C ALA A 274 4.47 -16.25 -15.87
N GLY A 275 3.37 -15.72 -15.32
CA GLY A 275 2.79 -16.20 -14.06
C GLY A 275 3.70 -16.01 -12.84
N VAL A 276 4.44 -14.91 -12.78
CA VAL A 276 5.36 -14.64 -11.68
C VAL A 276 4.59 -14.01 -10.52
N THR A 277 4.49 -14.71 -9.40
CA THR A 277 4.01 -14.11 -8.15
C THR A 277 5.13 -13.31 -7.48
N LEU A 278 4.96 -12.00 -7.41
CA LEU A 278 5.93 -11.10 -6.80
C LEU A 278 5.81 -11.12 -5.27
N SER A 279 6.77 -11.79 -4.62
CA SER A 279 7.16 -11.45 -3.26
C SER A 279 8.66 -11.13 -3.25
N GLY A 280 9.00 -9.83 -3.26
CA GLY A 280 10.33 -9.34 -2.86
C GLY A 280 11.50 -9.50 -3.82
N TYR A 281 11.32 -9.48 -5.15
CA TYR A 281 12.45 -9.56 -6.08
C TYR A 281 13.13 -8.20 -6.34
N LEU A 282 14.45 -8.16 -6.06
CA LEU A 282 15.38 -7.19 -6.63
C LEU A 282 15.71 -7.63 -8.07
N LEU A 283 15.23 -6.88 -9.08
CA LEU A 283 15.45 -7.20 -10.50
C LEU A 283 16.90 -6.92 -10.95
N TRP A 284 17.60 -6.06 -10.22
CA TRP A 284 19.02 -5.76 -10.43
C TRP A 284 19.71 -6.03 -9.11
N GLY A 285 20.63 -7.00 -9.07
CA GLY A 285 21.47 -7.21 -7.90
C GLY A 285 22.44 -6.04 -7.78
N ASP A 286 22.48 -5.39 -6.63
CA ASP A 286 23.54 -4.43 -6.29
C ASP A 286 24.85 -5.21 -6.20
N SER A 287 25.65 -5.18 -7.27
CA SER A 287 26.99 -5.79 -7.33
C SER A 287 28.08 -4.76 -7.16
#